data_AF-A0AAV5T4N8-F1
#
_entry.id   AF-A0AAV5T4N8-F1
#
_cell.length_a   1.000
_cell.length_b   1.000
_cell.length_c   1.000
_cell.angle_alpha   90.00
_cell.angle_beta   90.00
_cell.angle_gamma   90.00
#
_symmetry.space_group_name_H-M   'P 1'
#
loop_
_entity.id
_entity.type
_entity.pdbx_description
1 polymer ?
#
loop_
_entity_poly.entity_id
_entity_poly.type
_entity_poly.pdbx_seq_one_letter_code
_entity_poly.pdbx_strand_id
1 'polypeptide(L)' 'IAMWRLFFFFAVLQIVRSSTCPDGFDLVRDGECRGEVSTMTLTFDNGLTKAVEKCGAVNAQPVIIHNEE' A
#
# COMPACT_ATOMS: atom_id res chain seq x y z
N ILE A 1 -11.42 -16.34 34.54
CA ILE A 1 -12.33 -15.44 33.80
C ILE A 1 -11.59 -14.32 33.03
N ALA A 2 -10.33 -13.95 33.38
CA ALA A 2 -9.59 -12.90 32.67
C ALA A 2 -8.89 -13.31 31.34
N MET A 3 -8.54 -14.59 31.14
CA MET A 3 -7.81 -15.02 29.93
C MET A 3 -8.65 -15.01 28.65
N TRP A 4 -9.96 -15.23 28.73
CA TRP A 4 -10.83 -15.22 27.55
C TRP A 4 -10.88 -13.83 26.90
N ARG A 5 -10.83 -12.76 27.69
CA ARG A 5 -10.80 -11.39 27.16
C ARG A 5 -9.57 -11.17 26.28
N LEU A 6 -8.40 -11.68 26.67
CA LEU A 6 -7.18 -11.62 25.87
C LEU A 6 -7.34 -12.40 24.55
N PHE A 7 -7.92 -13.61 24.58
CA PHE A 7 -8.22 -14.37 23.36
C PHE A 7 -9.17 -13.63 22.40
N PHE A 8 -10.17 -12.92 22.94
CA PHE A 8 -11.05 -12.06 22.14
C PHE A 8 -10.28 -10.90 21.51
N PHE A 9 -9.40 -10.22 22.26
CA PHE A 9 -8.57 -9.15 21.69
C PHE A 9 -7.64 -9.67 20.58
N PHE A 10 -7.02 -10.84 20.75
CA PHE A 10 -6.22 -11.48 19.70
C PHE A 10 -7.04 -11.85 18.47
N ALA A 11 -8.26 -12.37 18.65
CA ALA A 11 -9.16 -12.73 17.56
C ALA A 11 -9.61 -11.51 16.75
N VAL A 12 -9.90 -10.37 17.41
CA VAL A 12 -10.28 -9.12 16.73
C VAL A 12 -9.10 -8.54 15.94
N LEU A 13 -7.87 -8.68 16.44
CA LEU A 13 -6.64 -8.27 15.74
C LEU A 13 -6.39 -9.05 14.43
N GLN A 14 -6.90 -10.28 14.30
CA GLN A 14 -6.82 -11.05 13.06
C GLN A 14 -7.81 -10.54 11.99
N ILE A 15 -8.94 -9.93 12.40
CA ILE A 15 -9.99 -9.47 11.48
C ILE A 15 -9.61 -8.14 10.82
N VAL A 16 -8.81 -7.30 11.49
CA VAL A 16 -8.32 -6.02 10.93
C VAL A 16 -7.30 -6.22 9.79
N ARG A 17 -6.80 -7.44 9.58
CA ARG A 17 -5.94 -7.77 8.43
C ARG A 17 -6.69 -7.96 7.10
N SER A 18 -8.02 -7.95 7.11
CA SER A 18 -8.82 -8.34 5.94
C SER A 18 -9.28 -7.18 5.03
N SER A 19 -8.84 -5.95 5.26
CA SER A 19 -8.92 -4.87 4.26
C SER A 19 -7.58 -4.80 3.53
N THR A 20 -7.48 -5.52 2.42
CA THR A 20 -6.20 -5.92 1.81
C THR A 20 -5.37 -4.77 1.24
N CYS A 21 -5.98 -3.66 0.83
CA CYS A 21 -5.29 -2.45 0.39
C CYS A 21 -6.15 -1.18 0.64
N PRO A 22 -5.55 0.01 0.74
CA PRO A 22 -6.28 1.28 0.75
C PRO A 22 -7.12 1.48 -0.52
N ASP A 23 -8.16 2.31 -0.46
CA ASP A 23 -8.99 2.63 -1.62
C ASP A 23 -8.15 3.14 -2.80
N GLY A 24 -8.41 2.61 -4.01
CA GLY A 24 -7.63 2.94 -5.22
C GLY A 24 -6.35 2.13 -5.39
N PHE A 25 -6.07 1.17 -4.50
CA PHE A 25 -4.96 0.24 -4.61
C PHE A 25 -5.46 -1.21 -4.64
N ASP A 26 -4.88 -2.00 -5.52
CA ASP A 26 -5.14 -3.42 -5.65
C ASP A 26 -4.01 -4.24 -5.03
N LEU A 27 -4.36 -5.40 -4.48
CA LEU A 27 -3.39 -6.36 -3.96
C LEU A 27 -2.69 -7.04 -5.13
N VAL A 28 -1.37 -6.85 -5.20
CA VAL A 28 -0.47 -7.48 -6.16
C VAL A 28 0.29 -8.61 -5.45
N ARG A 29 1.05 -9.41 -6.20
CA ARG A 29 1.88 -10.49 -5.66
C ARG A 29 2.79 -9.99 -4.53
N ASP A 30 3.15 -10.93 -3.65
CA ASP A 30 4.06 -10.72 -2.52
C ASP A 30 3.50 -9.77 -1.43
N GLY A 31 2.18 -9.51 -1.47
CA GLY A 31 1.49 -8.73 -0.45
C GLY A 31 1.64 -7.22 -0.62
N GLU A 32 2.05 -6.76 -1.80
CA GLU A 32 2.16 -5.35 -2.12
C GLU A 32 0.80 -4.76 -2.56
N CYS A 33 0.53 -3.53 -2.17
CA CYS A 33 -0.60 -2.75 -2.68
C CYS A 33 -0.12 -1.79 -3.75
N ARG A 34 -0.67 -1.88 -4.96
CA ARG A 34 -0.31 -1.01 -6.09
C ARG A 34 -1.54 -0.34 -6.68
N GLY A 35 -1.38 0.90 -7.12
CA GLY A 35 -2.49 1.71 -7.64
C GLY A 35 -1.98 2.93 -8.37
N GLU A 36 -2.85 3.55 -9.16
CA GLU A 36 -2.53 4.80 -9.87
C GLU A 36 -2.84 6.01 -8.98
N VAL A 37 -1.81 6.80 -8.67
CA VAL A 37 -1.97 8.03 -7.87
C VAL A 37 -2.30 9.24 -8.74
N SER A 38 -1.68 9.36 -9.92
CA SER A 38 -1.92 10.47 -10.85
C SER A 38 -1.24 10.25 -12.20
N THR A 39 -1.86 10.71 -13.28
CA THR A 39 -1.24 10.82 -14.60
C THR A 39 -0.65 12.23 -14.82
N MET A 40 0.59 12.34 -15.29
CA MET A 40 1.25 13.63 -15.57
C MET A 40 2.16 13.56 -16.80
N THR A 41 2.28 14.66 -17.54
CA THR A 41 3.29 14.82 -18.60
C THR A 41 4.53 15.50 -18.03
N LEU A 42 5.63 14.75 -17.94
CA LEU A 42 6.88 15.21 -17.31
C LEU A 42 8.06 15.06 -18.27
N THR A 43 9.08 15.88 -18.06
CA THR A 43 10.40 15.65 -18.66
C THR A 43 11.09 14.50 -17.93
N PHE A 44 12.01 13.81 -18.63
CA PHE A 44 12.76 12.71 -18.05
C PHE A 44 13.47 13.11 -16.74
N ASP A 45 14.08 14.29 -16.71
CA ASP A 45 14.83 14.81 -15.56
C ASP A 45 13.97 15.01 -14.30
N ASN A 46 12.67 15.27 -14.47
CA ASN A 46 11.75 15.57 -13.37
C ASN A 46 10.81 14.40 -13.02
N GLY A 47 10.79 13.33 -13.81
CA GLY A 47 9.90 12.20 -13.66
C GLY A 47 10.00 11.55 -12.28
N LEU A 48 11.21 11.18 -11.88
CA LEU A 48 11.46 10.51 -10.60
C LEU A 48 11.12 11.40 -9.40
N THR A 49 11.59 12.65 -9.39
CA THR A 49 11.34 13.60 -8.29
C THR A 49 9.83 13.80 -8.09
N LYS A 50 9.07 13.94 -9.18
CA LYS A 50 7.61 14.11 -9.10
C LYS A 50 6.87 12.84 -8.70
N ALA A 51 7.33 11.67 -9.15
CA ALA A 51 6.77 10.40 -8.71
C ALA A 51 6.93 10.20 -7.19
N VAL A 52 8.13 10.47 -6.66
CA VAL A 52 8.41 10.42 -5.20
C VAL A 52 7.53 11.40 -4.43
N GLU A 53 7.45 12.66 -4.90
CA GLU A 53 6.62 13.70 -4.28
C GLU A 53 5.14 13.29 -4.22
N LYS A 54 4.59 12.76 -5.31
CA LYS A 54 3.16 12.41 -5.41
C LYS A 54 2.81 11.15 -4.64
N CYS A 55 3.62 10.10 -4.74
CA CYS A 55 3.39 8.87 -3.97
C CYS A 55 3.56 9.15 -2.46
N GLY A 56 4.55 9.97 -2.08
CA GLY A 56 4.77 10.34 -0.68
C GLY A 56 3.59 11.08 -0.05
N ALA A 57 2.84 11.88 -0.83
CA ALA A 57 1.65 12.58 -0.35
C ALA A 57 0.51 11.65 0.11
N VAL A 58 0.50 10.39 -0.36
CA VAL A 58 -0.49 9.37 0.01
C VAL A 58 0.11 8.24 0.87
N ASN A 59 1.27 8.48 1.48
CA ASN A 59 2.04 7.48 2.24
C ASN A 59 2.40 6.23 1.41
N ALA A 60 2.60 6.39 0.10
CA ALA A 60 3.05 5.34 -0.81
C ALA A 60 4.47 5.63 -1.32
N GLN A 61 5.04 4.65 -2.01
CA GLN A 61 6.32 4.79 -2.73
C GLN A 61 6.11 4.51 -4.22
N PRO A 62 6.93 5.12 -5.12
CA PRO A 62 6.93 4.74 -6.53
C PRO A 62 7.20 3.24 -6.70
N VAL A 63 6.57 2.62 -7.69
CA VAL A 63 6.81 1.21 -8.01
C VAL A 63 8.26 1.02 -8.47
N ILE A 64 8.96 0.08 -7.85
CA ILE A 64 10.29 -0.35 -8.25
C ILE A 64 10.14 -1.74 -8.87
N ILE A 65 10.39 -1.84 -10.17
CA ILE A 65 10.15 -3.06 -10.94
C ILE A 65 11.39 -3.97 -10.80
N HIS A 66 11.19 -5.14 -10.20
CA HIS A 66 12.24 -6.14 -9.98
C HIS A 66 12.01 -7.45 -10.73
N ASN A 67 10.86 -7.59 -11.41
CA ASN A 67 10.44 -8.78 -12.15
C ASN A 67 9.60 -8.36 -13.38
N GLU A 68 9.12 -9.34 -14.14
CA GLU A 68 8.32 -9.15 -15.38
C GLU A 68 6.80 -9.14 -15.13
N GLU A 69 6.36 -9.09 -13.87
CA GLU A 69 4.95 -8.91 -13.51
C GLU A 69 4.52 -7.45 -13.71
#